data_AF-A0A7Y4JZ08-F1
#
_entry.id   AF-A0A7Y4JZ08-F1
#
_cell.length_a   1.000
_cell.length_b   1.000
_cell.length_c   1.000
_cell.angle_alpha   90.00
_cell.angle_beta   90.00
_cell.angle_gamma   90.00
#
_symmetry.space_group_name_H-M   'P 1'
#
loop_
_entity.id
_entity.type
_entity.pdbx_description
1 polymer ?
#
loop_
_entity_poly.entity_id
_entity_poly.type
_entity_poly.pdbx_seq_one_letter_code
_entity_poly.pdbx_strand_id
1 'polypeptide(L)'
;MRKLPFILLAAGLLTLIGLSRPPPPPLRQNGQPLLPRPGLLRNLFRAQLGLVSDYFWIMTLNRIGSANTPEQYRDVYYYADLTTDLDPRLRQAYLYGGITIAVNRPDGTFANTAESTALLRKGVAALPDNPQLRFQLAYNLMFFEQKYKEAADIIQDLAKRPGAPSWYSALATRLYAQSGAFDSSLTLTEAMLASAEDDETRAFYERRIQEIHQEQILRGLDAALERFRAREGRFPDNVAALVGSGDLKALPEDPLGGSYFIGQDGRVYSTASKFRLEIIQDQRDADGNRVIPQPRVTDGP
;
A
#
# COMPACT_ATOMS: atom_id res chain seq x y z
N MET A 1 43.69 32.91 -35.52
CA MET A 1 43.01 31.59 -35.37
C MET A 1 43.26 30.86 -34.05
N ARG A 2 44.32 31.16 -33.27
CA ARG A 2 44.71 30.40 -32.07
C ARG A 2 43.81 30.59 -30.81
N LYS A 3 42.91 31.58 -30.80
CA LYS A 3 41.98 31.86 -29.68
C LYS A 3 40.59 31.23 -29.83
N LEU A 4 40.21 30.83 -31.05
CA LEU A 4 38.92 30.18 -31.33
C LEU A 4 38.66 28.92 -30.49
N PRO A 5 39.62 27.99 -30.29
CA PRO A 5 39.38 26.80 -29.46
C PRO A 5 39.14 27.15 -27.98
N PHE A 6 39.81 28.18 -27.44
CA PHE A 6 39.59 28.63 -26.07
C PHE A 6 38.22 29.30 -25.88
N ILE A 7 37.77 30.07 -26.86
CA ILE A 7 36.44 30.69 -26.83
C ILE A 7 35.35 29.61 -26.91
N LEU A 8 35.51 28.61 -27.77
CA LEU A 8 34.58 27.48 -27.87
C LEU A 8 34.57 26.62 -26.60
N LEU A 9 35.74 26.39 -25.97
CA LEU A 9 35.82 25.69 -24.70
C LEU A 9 35.14 26.48 -23.57
N ALA A 10 35.39 27.79 -23.48
CA ALA A 10 34.76 28.65 -22.48
C ALA A 10 33.23 28.74 -22.69
N ALA A 11 32.78 28.90 -23.94
CA ALA A 11 31.36 28.86 -24.29
C ALA A 11 30.74 27.50 -23.92
N GLY A 12 31.42 26.39 -24.28
CA GLY A 12 31.03 25.03 -23.94
C GLY A 12 30.87 24.82 -22.43
N LEU A 13 31.86 25.27 -21.64
CA LEU A 13 31.82 25.24 -20.18
C LEU A 13 30.69 26.10 -19.61
N LEU A 14 30.45 27.30 -20.15
CA LEU A 14 29.35 28.16 -19.71
C LEU A 14 27.98 27.55 -20.01
N THR A 15 27.80 26.91 -21.18
CA THR A 15 26.60 26.11 -21.46
C THR A 15 26.48 24.91 -20.53
N LEU A 16 27.57 24.21 -20.24
CA LEU A 16 27.57 23.06 -19.32
C LEU A 16 27.17 23.51 -17.91
N ILE A 17 27.73 24.63 -17.43
CA ILE A 17 27.38 25.24 -16.14
C ILE A 17 25.91 25.68 -16.12
N GLY A 18 25.41 26.23 -17.23
CA GLY A 18 24.01 26.60 -17.38
C GLY A 18 23.08 25.39 -17.31
N LEU A 19 23.45 24.30 -18.01
CA LEU A 19 22.71 23.04 -18.07
C LEU A 19 22.83 22.20 -16.79
N SER A 20 23.90 22.39 -16.00
CA SER A 20 24.12 21.67 -14.74
C SER A 20 23.40 22.31 -13.55
N ARG A 21 22.77 23.48 -13.73
CA ARG A 21 21.94 24.08 -12.68
C ARG A 21 20.69 23.23 -12.45
N PRO A 22 20.22 23.10 -11.19
CA PRO A 22 18.95 22.44 -10.93
C PRO A 22 17.83 23.14 -11.71
N PRO A 23 16.86 22.38 -12.24
CA PRO A 23 15.78 22.94 -13.03
C PRO A 23 15.02 23.98 -12.20
N PRO A 24 14.70 25.15 -12.76
CA PRO A 24 13.95 26.17 -12.02
C PRO A 24 12.60 25.59 -11.53
N PRO A 25 12.06 26.13 -10.42
CA PRO A 25 10.74 25.73 -9.96
C PRO A 25 9.72 26.01 -11.07
N PRO A 26 8.71 25.15 -11.23
CA PRO A 26 7.69 25.38 -12.24
C PRO A 26 6.90 26.64 -11.92
N LEU A 27 6.49 27.37 -12.95
CA LEU A 27 5.44 28.37 -12.80
C LEU A 27 4.20 27.68 -12.21
N ARG A 28 3.51 28.34 -11.28
CA ARG A 28 2.34 27.77 -10.62
C ARG A 28 1.09 28.58 -10.92
N GLN A 29 -0.04 27.88 -11.03
CA GLN A 29 -1.38 28.46 -11.03
C GLN A 29 -2.23 27.65 -10.05
N ASN A 30 -2.86 28.32 -9.08
CA ASN A 30 -3.70 27.68 -8.05
C ASN A 30 -3.03 26.50 -7.32
N GLY A 31 -1.73 26.62 -7.02
CA GLY A 31 -0.98 25.59 -6.31
C GLY A 31 -0.51 24.40 -7.16
N GLN A 32 -0.79 24.38 -8.47
CA GLN A 32 -0.33 23.34 -9.40
C GLN A 32 0.74 23.87 -10.36
N PRO A 33 1.69 23.04 -10.81
CA PRO A 33 2.57 23.39 -11.93
C PRO A 33 1.76 23.76 -13.18
N LEU A 34 2.10 24.87 -13.81
CA LEU A 34 1.50 25.30 -15.07
C LEU A 34 2.07 24.43 -16.20
N LEU A 35 1.28 23.44 -16.63
CA LEU A 35 1.62 22.52 -17.70
C LEU A 35 0.73 22.73 -18.93
N PRO A 36 1.22 22.44 -20.15
CA PRO A 36 0.38 22.49 -21.34
C PRO A 36 -0.74 21.46 -21.28
N ARG A 37 -1.87 21.77 -21.92
CA ARG A 37 -2.98 20.81 -22.04
C ARG A 37 -2.55 19.64 -22.94
N PRO A 38 -2.80 18.38 -22.54
CA PRO A 38 -2.41 17.20 -23.35
C PRO A 38 -2.94 17.25 -24.79
N GLY A 39 -4.21 17.67 -24.97
CA GLY A 39 -4.82 17.78 -26.29
C GLY A 39 -4.12 18.80 -27.21
N LEU A 40 -3.59 19.90 -26.65
CA LEU A 40 -2.83 20.88 -27.42
C LEU A 40 -1.53 20.26 -27.94
N LEU A 41 -0.80 19.54 -27.08
CA LEU A 41 0.45 18.88 -27.45
C LEU A 41 0.23 17.79 -28.49
N ARG A 42 -0.78 16.94 -28.30
CA ARG A 42 -1.14 15.87 -29.25
C ARG A 42 -1.47 16.42 -30.64
N ASN A 43 -2.12 17.59 -30.72
CA ASN A 43 -2.50 18.20 -31.99
C ASN A 43 -1.33 18.93 -32.67
N LEU A 44 -0.57 19.75 -31.93
CA LEU A 44 0.53 20.52 -32.50
C LEU A 44 1.76 19.67 -32.86
N PHE A 45 2.05 18.66 -32.05
CA PHE A 45 3.25 17.83 -32.18
C PHE A 45 2.93 16.39 -32.58
N ARG A 46 1.86 16.19 -33.34
CA ARG A 46 1.37 14.85 -33.69
C ARG A 46 2.44 13.94 -34.28
N ALA A 47 3.31 14.48 -35.14
CA ALA A 47 4.40 13.74 -35.77
C ALA A 47 5.62 13.51 -34.85
N GLN A 48 5.76 14.31 -33.79
CA GLN A 48 6.87 14.25 -32.82
C GLN A 48 6.38 13.82 -31.43
N LEU A 49 5.21 13.19 -31.33
CA LEU A 49 4.58 12.92 -30.04
C LEU A 49 5.46 12.07 -29.13
N GLY A 50 6.23 11.13 -29.69
CA GLY A 50 7.23 10.37 -28.94
C GLY A 50 8.28 11.27 -28.28
N LEU A 51 8.88 12.19 -29.03
CA LEU A 51 9.88 13.13 -28.50
C LEU A 51 9.29 14.06 -27.43
N VAL A 52 8.06 14.54 -27.63
CA VAL A 52 7.39 15.38 -26.63
C VAL A 52 7.07 14.59 -25.37
N SER A 53 6.66 13.32 -25.51
CA SER A 53 6.43 12.41 -24.37
C SER A 53 7.73 12.16 -23.61
N ASP A 54 8.82 11.86 -24.31
CA ASP A 54 10.14 11.65 -23.71
C ASP A 54 10.65 12.90 -22.98
N TYR A 55 10.40 14.09 -23.53
CA TYR A 55 10.71 15.34 -22.85
C TYR A 55 9.97 15.47 -21.51
N PHE A 56 8.66 15.24 -21.48
CA PHE A 56 7.90 15.29 -20.23
C PHE A 56 8.25 14.15 -19.28
N TRP A 57 8.67 13.00 -19.80
CA TRP A 57 9.23 11.92 -18.98
C TRP A 57 10.52 12.33 -18.28
N ILE A 58 11.48 12.93 -19.01
CA ILE A 58 12.71 13.47 -18.41
C ILE A 58 12.38 14.54 -17.36
N MET A 59 11.40 15.41 -17.63
CA MET A 59 10.93 16.39 -16.65
C MET A 59 10.34 15.72 -15.41
N THR A 60 9.60 14.62 -15.57
CA THR A 60 9.08 13.81 -14.45
C THR A 60 10.24 13.25 -13.61
N LEU A 61 11.24 12.64 -14.25
CA LEU A 61 12.44 12.14 -13.56
C LEU A 61 13.20 13.24 -12.82
N ASN A 62 13.33 14.42 -13.43
CA ASN A 62 13.95 15.57 -12.77
C ASN A 62 13.16 16.02 -11.53
N ARG A 63 11.82 15.96 -11.56
CA ARG A 63 10.99 16.24 -10.38
C ARG A 63 11.18 15.19 -9.30
N ILE A 64 11.23 13.91 -9.67
CA ILE A 64 11.56 12.83 -8.72
C ILE A 64 12.91 13.10 -8.05
N GLY A 65 13.95 13.39 -8.84
CA GLY A 65 15.31 13.58 -8.32
C GLY A 65 15.55 14.89 -7.54
N SER A 66 14.65 15.87 -7.63
CA SER A 66 14.78 17.17 -6.95
C SER A 66 13.77 17.39 -5.82
N ALA A 67 12.81 16.48 -5.64
CA ALA A 67 11.79 16.59 -4.63
C ALA A 67 12.32 16.31 -3.22
N ASN A 68 12.07 17.23 -2.30
CA ASN A 68 12.47 17.17 -0.90
C ASN A 68 11.31 17.52 0.06
N THR A 69 10.19 18.01 -0.46
CA THR A 69 8.98 18.32 0.33
C THR A 69 7.76 17.58 -0.23
N PRO A 70 6.73 17.31 0.59
CA PRO A 70 5.49 16.68 0.12
C PRO A 70 4.88 17.38 -1.11
N GLU A 71 4.95 18.71 -1.18
CA GLU A 71 4.44 19.50 -2.31
C GLU A 71 5.26 19.25 -3.58
N GLN A 72 6.59 19.14 -3.46
CA GLN A 72 7.46 18.82 -4.59
C GLN A 72 7.26 17.38 -5.07
N TYR A 73 7.03 16.44 -4.16
CA TYR A 73 6.64 15.06 -4.54
C TYR A 73 5.26 15.02 -5.19
N ARG A 74 4.33 15.88 -4.78
CA ARG A 74 3.05 16.05 -5.47
C ARG A 74 3.23 16.60 -6.88
N ASP A 75 4.25 17.42 -7.12
CA ASP A 75 4.53 17.90 -8.48
C ASP A 75 4.84 16.74 -9.44
N VAL A 76 5.49 15.66 -8.96
CA VAL A 76 5.73 14.46 -9.78
C VAL A 76 4.44 13.91 -10.39
N TYR A 77 3.33 13.94 -9.65
CA TYR A 77 2.02 13.51 -10.14
C TYR A 77 1.61 14.24 -11.42
N TYR A 78 1.66 15.58 -11.43
CA TYR A 78 1.19 16.35 -12.60
C TYR A 78 2.04 16.09 -13.85
N TYR A 79 3.36 15.94 -13.69
CA TYR A 79 4.25 15.65 -14.81
C TYR A 79 4.07 14.20 -15.29
N ALA A 80 3.94 13.23 -14.39
CA ALA A 80 3.69 11.84 -14.75
C ALA A 80 2.31 11.66 -15.40
N ASP A 81 1.29 12.36 -14.92
CA ASP A 81 -0.07 12.33 -15.47
C ASP A 81 -0.10 12.88 -16.90
N LEU A 82 0.55 14.02 -17.14
CA LEU A 82 0.71 14.56 -18.48
C LEU A 82 1.53 13.60 -19.38
N THR A 83 2.65 13.08 -18.88
CA THR A 83 3.50 12.15 -19.64
C THR A 83 2.69 10.92 -20.09
N THR A 84 1.90 10.36 -19.19
CA THR A 84 1.06 9.18 -19.46
C THR A 84 -0.18 9.50 -20.30
N ASP A 85 -0.63 10.75 -20.34
CA ASP A 85 -1.57 11.19 -21.36
C ASP A 85 -0.90 11.21 -22.74
N LEU A 86 0.34 11.65 -22.86
CA LEU A 86 1.01 11.73 -24.16
C LEU A 86 1.40 10.34 -24.69
N ASP A 87 1.90 9.47 -23.81
CA ASP A 87 2.20 8.06 -24.10
C ASP A 87 1.61 7.11 -23.04
N PRO A 88 0.39 6.59 -23.28
CA PRO A 88 -0.24 5.61 -22.38
C PRO A 88 0.49 4.26 -22.31
N ARG A 89 1.44 3.98 -23.20
CA ARG A 89 2.21 2.73 -23.20
C ARG A 89 3.48 2.83 -22.37
N LEU A 90 3.85 4.04 -21.93
CA LEU A 90 5.04 4.28 -21.12
C LEU A 90 4.83 3.83 -19.66
N ARG A 91 4.94 2.51 -19.46
CA ARG A 91 4.82 1.84 -18.15
C ARG A 91 5.63 2.52 -17.05
N GLN A 92 6.83 2.99 -17.38
CA GLN A 92 7.79 3.59 -16.45
C GLN A 92 7.21 4.85 -15.79
N ALA A 93 6.49 5.68 -16.52
CA ALA A 93 5.91 6.90 -15.96
C ALA A 93 4.86 6.60 -14.89
N TYR A 94 4.02 5.58 -15.11
CA TYR A 94 3.07 5.10 -14.10
C TYR A 94 3.77 4.50 -12.89
N LEU A 95 4.76 3.62 -13.11
CA LEU A 95 5.39 2.86 -12.04
C LEU A 95 6.27 3.75 -11.15
N TYR A 96 7.20 4.50 -11.75
CA TYR A 96 8.10 5.37 -10.98
C TYR A 96 7.34 6.54 -10.35
N GLY A 97 6.39 7.14 -11.07
CA GLY A 97 5.50 8.15 -10.48
C GLY A 97 4.73 7.57 -9.30
N GLY A 98 4.05 6.44 -9.49
CA GLY A 98 3.28 5.77 -8.44
C GLY A 98 4.11 5.46 -7.19
N ILE A 99 5.34 4.98 -7.34
CA ILE A 99 6.22 4.67 -6.20
C ILE A 99 6.67 5.93 -5.45
N THR A 100 7.00 7.01 -6.17
CA THR A 100 7.72 8.17 -5.62
C THR A 100 6.81 9.26 -5.08
N ILE A 101 5.56 9.37 -5.55
CA ILE A 101 4.65 10.45 -5.17
C ILE A 101 4.29 10.40 -3.67
N ALA A 102 4.02 9.20 -3.16
CA ALA A 102 3.64 9.01 -1.76
C ALA A 102 4.87 9.07 -0.85
N VAL A 103 4.85 9.96 0.15
CA VAL A 103 5.98 10.17 1.06
C VAL A 103 5.57 10.22 2.52
N ASN A 104 6.45 9.74 3.38
CA ASN A 104 6.25 9.78 4.82
C ASN A 104 6.42 11.22 5.34
N ARG A 105 5.61 11.60 6.33
CA ARG A 105 5.70 12.86 7.05
C ARG A 105 6.38 12.65 8.41
N PRO A 106 6.93 13.70 9.03
CA PRO A 106 7.53 13.60 10.36
C PRO A 106 6.57 13.08 11.45
N ASP A 107 5.27 13.23 11.26
CA ASP A 107 4.22 12.75 12.18
C ASP A 107 3.85 11.27 11.98
N GLY A 108 4.55 10.55 11.09
CA GLY A 108 4.28 9.15 10.76
C GLY A 108 3.11 8.94 9.80
N THR A 109 2.47 10.01 9.32
CA THR A 109 1.42 9.93 8.28
C THR A 109 2.02 9.96 6.87
N PHE A 110 1.21 9.65 5.85
CA PHE A 110 1.65 9.70 4.46
C PHE A 110 1.00 10.85 3.70
N ALA A 111 1.79 11.54 2.88
CA ALA A 111 1.34 12.55 1.93
C ALA A 111 1.12 11.93 0.54
N ASN A 112 0.25 12.56 -0.25
CA ASN A 112 0.03 12.30 -1.68
C ASN A 112 -0.34 10.85 -2.05
N THR A 113 -0.88 10.08 -1.09
CA THR A 113 -1.25 8.67 -1.31
C THR A 113 -2.35 8.55 -2.37
N ALA A 114 -3.31 9.48 -2.37
CA ALA A 114 -4.38 9.54 -3.35
C ALA A 114 -3.86 9.79 -4.77
N GLU A 115 -2.94 10.74 -4.95
CA GLU A 115 -2.30 11.02 -6.24
C GLU A 115 -1.50 9.82 -6.76
N SER A 116 -0.72 9.18 -5.88
CA SER A 116 0.02 7.96 -6.20
C SER A 116 -0.93 6.84 -6.65
N THR A 117 -2.01 6.58 -5.90
CA THR A 117 -2.99 5.56 -6.28
C THR A 117 -3.72 5.92 -7.58
N ALA A 118 -4.10 7.19 -7.78
CA ALA A 118 -4.79 7.62 -8.99
C ALA A 118 -3.96 7.36 -10.25
N LEU A 119 -2.66 7.69 -10.20
CA LEU A 119 -1.74 7.41 -11.30
C LEU A 119 -1.59 5.90 -11.55
N LEU A 120 -1.50 5.08 -10.50
CA LEU A 120 -1.41 3.63 -10.64
C LEU A 120 -2.70 3.01 -11.19
N ARG A 121 -3.87 3.49 -10.79
CA ARG A 121 -5.16 3.08 -11.37
C ARG A 121 -5.23 3.41 -12.85
N LYS A 122 -4.78 4.61 -13.24
CA LYS A 122 -4.65 5.00 -14.66
C LYS A 122 -3.71 4.04 -15.40
N GLY A 123 -2.58 3.67 -14.79
CA GLY A 123 -1.63 2.71 -15.34
C GLY A 123 -2.20 1.31 -15.52
N VAL A 124 -2.91 0.79 -14.54
CA VAL A 124 -3.59 -0.52 -14.63
C VAL A 124 -4.69 -0.51 -15.69
N ALA A 125 -5.42 0.60 -15.85
CA ALA A 125 -6.41 0.74 -16.92
C ALA A 125 -5.78 0.77 -18.32
N ALA A 126 -4.63 1.43 -18.48
CA ALA A 126 -3.90 1.50 -19.75
C ALA A 126 -3.13 0.21 -20.08
N LEU A 127 -2.62 -0.49 -19.06
CA LEU A 127 -1.74 -1.64 -19.16
C LEU A 127 -2.22 -2.79 -18.23
N PRO A 128 -3.39 -3.38 -18.48
CA PRO A 128 -4.05 -4.32 -17.56
C PRO A 128 -3.25 -5.61 -17.30
N ASP A 129 -2.40 -6.02 -18.24
CA ASP A 129 -1.60 -7.24 -18.09
C ASP A 129 -0.28 -7.03 -17.33
N ASN A 130 0.04 -5.79 -16.95
CA ASN A 130 1.32 -5.50 -16.29
C ASN A 130 1.31 -5.90 -14.80
N PRO A 131 2.09 -6.92 -14.39
CA PRO A 131 2.06 -7.39 -13.01
C PRO A 131 2.63 -6.38 -12.02
N GLN A 132 3.65 -5.61 -12.42
CA GLN A 132 4.30 -4.65 -11.53
C GLN A 132 3.37 -3.50 -11.17
N LEU A 133 2.62 -2.96 -12.13
CA LEU A 133 1.64 -1.90 -11.87
C LEU A 133 0.49 -2.40 -10.99
N ARG A 134 -0.01 -3.61 -11.25
CA ARG A 134 -1.07 -4.22 -10.41
C ARG A 134 -0.58 -4.45 -8.99
N PHE A 135 0.64 -4.98 -8.81
CA PHE A 135 1.21 -5.19 -7.49
C PHE A 135 1.41 -3.86 -6.75
N GLN A 136 1.95 -2.85 -7.43
CA GLN A 136 2.15 -1.52 -6.83
C GLN A 136 0.81 -0.85 -6.47
N LEU A 137 -0.23 -1.03 -7.28
CA LEU A 137 -1.59 -0.59 -6.93
C LEU A 137 -2.09 -1.33 -5.67
N ALA A 138 -1.97 -2.66 -5.63
CA ALA A 138 -2.36 -3.43 -4.45
C ALA A 138 -1.59 -2.99 -3.20
N TYR A 139 -0.30 -2.65 -3.33
CA TYR A 139 0.51 -2.09 -2.25
C TYR A 139 -0.09 -0.79 -1.71
N ASN A 140 -0.41 0.17 -2.57
CA ASN A 140 -1.06 1.40 -2.14
C ASN A 140 -2.39 1.14 -1.43
N LEU A 141 -3.20 0.23 -1.97
CA LEU A 141 -4.51 -0.11 -1.41
C LEU A 141 -4.40 -0.74 -0.03
N MET A 142 -3.48 -1.68 0.17
CA MET A 142 -3.31 -2.33 1.47
C MET A 142 -2.58 -1.46 2.50
N PHE A 143 -1.62 -0.64 2.07
CA PHE A 143 -0.73 0.07 2.97
C PHE A 143 -1.20 1.50 3.27
N PHE A 144 -1.69 2.24 2.27
CA PHE A 144 -2.11 3.63 2.45
C PHE A 144 -3.63 3.78 2.64
N GLU A 145 -4.43 3.09 1.84
CA GLU A 145 -5.89 3.29 1.81
C GLU A 145 -6.67 2.28 2.65
N GLN A 146 -6.01 1.25 3.18
CA GLN A 146 -6.62 0.16 3.95
C GLN A 146 -7.78 -0.54 3.23
N LYS A 147 -7.76 -0.50 1.89
CA LYS A 147 -8.71 -1.20 1.01
C LYS A 147 -8.26 -2.65 0.83
N TYR A 148 -8.23 -3.39 1.95
CA TYR A 148 -7.64 -4.73 2.02
C TYR A 148 -8.31 -5.72 1.07
N LYS A 149 -9.63 -5.68 0.92
CA LYS A 149 -10.33 -6.58 -0.01
C LYS A 149 -9.92 -6.32 -1.46
N GLU A 150 -9.91 -5.07 -1.88
CA GLU A 150 -9.52 -4.70 -3.25
C GLU A 150 -8.05 -5.09 -3.53
N ALA A 151 -7.17 -4.88 -2.55
CA ALA A 151 -5.79 -5.36 -2.64
C ALA A 151 -5.73 -6.90 -2.75
N ALA A 152 -6.52 -7.63 -1.95
CA ALA A 152 -6.59 -9.09 -1.97
C ALA A 152 -7.04 -9.61 -3.35
N ASP A 153 -8.09 -9.02 -3.93
CA ASP A 153 -8.61 -9.37 -5.25
C ASP A 153 -7.49 -9.25 -6.31
N ILE A 154 -6.71 -8.16 -6.28
CA ILE A 154 -5.58 -7.95 -7.20
C ILE A 154 -4.45 -8.96 -6.96
N ILE A 155 -4.03 -9.19 -5.71
CA ILE A 155 -2.93 -10.10 -5.38
C ILE A 155 -3.31 -11.55 -5.72
N GLN A 156 -4.55 -11.97 -5.45
CA GLN A 156 -5.03 -13.29 -5.82
C GLN A 156 -4.97 -13.51 -7.34
N ASP A 157 -5.39 -12.52 -8.13
CA ASP A 157 -5.27 -12.60 -9.58
C ASP A 157 -3.82 -12.68 -10.06
N LEU A 158 -2.92 -11.94 -9.41
CA LEU A 158 -1.49 -12.05 -9.69
C LEU A 158 -0.93 -13.43 -9.32
N ALA A 159 -1.43 -14.06 -8.25
CA ALA A 159 -1.01 -15.39 -7.80
C ALA A 159 -1.32 -16.50 -8.82
N LYS A 160 -2.35 -16.32 -9.66
CA LYS A 160 -2.73 -17.29 -10.71
C LYS A 160 -1.76 -17.30 -11.91
N ARG A 161 -0.83 -16.34 -12.00
CA ARG A 161 0.07 -16.20 -13.15
C ARG A 161 1.20 -17.23 -13.10
N PRO A 162 1.67 -17.74 -14.26
CA PRO A 162 2.86 -18.59 -14.31
C PRO A 162 4.07 -17.87 -13.69
N GLY A 163 4.77 -18.56 -12.78
CA GLY A 163 5.94 -18.00 -12.09
C GLY A 163 5.62 -16.93 -11.04
N ALA A 164 4.36 -16.81 -10.62
CA ALA A 164 4.00 -15.94 -9.50
C ALA A 164 4.74 -16.39 -8.22
N PRO A 165 5.23 -15.46 -7.39
CA PRO A 165 5.83 -15.81 -6.12
C PRO A 165 4.84 -16.56 -5.22
N SER A 166 5.29 -17.64 -4.59
CA SER A 166 4.45 -18.50 -3.73
C SER A 166 3.77 -17.75 -2.58
N TRP A 167 4.39 -16.68 -2.09
CA TRP A 167 3.85 -15.86 -1.01
C TRP A 167 2.63 -15.01 -1.38
N TYR A 168 2.29 -14.84 -2.67
CA TYR A 168 1.12 -14.06 -3.10
C TYR A 168 -0.18 -14.65 -2.55
N SER A 169 -0.37 -15.97 -2.62
CA SER A 169 -1.57 -16.63 -2.09
C SER A 169 -1.70 -16.44 -0.58
N ALA A 170 -0.60 -16.63 0.17
CA ALA A 170 -0.57 -16.43 1.61
C ALA A 170 -0.84 -14.97 2.04
N LEU A 171 -0.45 -14.00 1.20
CA LEU A 171 -0.78 -12.59 1.40
C LEU A 171 -2.26 -12.31 1.10
N ALA A 172 -2.80 -12.84 0.00
CA ALA A 172 -4.20 -12.65 -0.36
C ALA A 172 -5.15 -13.21 0.71
N THR A 173 -4.88 -14.40 1.26
CA THR A 173 -5.70 -14.97 2.35
C THR A 173 -5.70 -14.06 3.59
N ARG A 174 -4.53 -13.52 3.96
CA ARG A 174 -4.42 -12.55 5.07
C ARG A 174 -5.20 -11.27 4.79
N LEU A 175 -5.06 -10.70 3.59
CA LEU A 175 -5.77 -9.47 3.20
C LEU A 175 -7.29 -9.66 3.21
N TYR A 176 -7.79 -10.80 2.72
CA TYR A 176 -9.21 -11.13 2.80
C TYR A 176 -9.69 -11.20 4.25
N ALA A 177 -8.97 -11.90 5.13
CA ALA A 177 -9.31 -11.99 6.55
C ALA A 177 -9.29 -10.61 7.23
N GLN A 178 -8.24 -9.81 6.97
CA GLN A 178 -8.14 -8.44 7.49
C GLN A 178 -9.26 -7.52 6.96
N SER A 179 -9.80 -7.77 5.77
CA SER A 179 -10.96 -7.03 5.26
C SER A 179 -12.29 -7.45 5.90
N GLY A 180 -12.32 -8.59 6.61
CA GLY A 180 -13.55 -9.24 7.08
C GLY A 180 -14.25 -10.10 6.03
N ALA A 181 -13.68 -10.23 4.83
CA ALA A 181 -14.14 -11.17 3.80
C ALA A 181 -13.66 -12.61 4.12
N PHE A 182 -14.13 -13.13 5.25
CA PHE A 182 -13.70 -14.44 5.78
C PHE A 182 -14.02 -15.58 4.83
N ASP A 183 -15.19 -15.58 4.19
CA ASP A 183 -15.56 -16.60 3.21
C ASP A 183 -14.57 -16.64 2.04
N SER A 184 -14.20 -15.48 1.48
CA SER A 184 -13.20 -15.39 0.42
C SER A 184 -11.81 -15.86 0.89
N SER A 185 -11.45 -15.56 2.14
CA SER A 185 -10.20 -16.02 2.75
C SER A 185 -10.18 -17.55 2.90
N LEU A 186 -11.25 -18.15 3.43
CA LEU A 186 -11.40 -19.58 3.63
C LEU A 186 -11.40 -20.33 2.30
N THR A 187 -12.25 -19.92 1.35
CA THR A 187 -12.31 -20.56 0.02
C THR A 187 -10.95 -20.55 -0.68
N LEU A 188 -10.23 -19.43 -0.62
CA LEU A 188 -8.89 -19.37 -1.20
C LEU A 188 -7.91 -20.30 -0.46
N THR A 189 -7.95 -20.31 0.87
CA THR A 189 -7.06 -21.12 1.71
C THR A 189 -7.30 -22.62 1.49
N GLU A 190 -8.56 -23.05 1.42
CA GLU A 190 -8.97 -24.43 1.11
C GLU A 190 -8.52 -24.86 -0.29
N ALA A 191 -8.66 -23.98 -1.29
CA ALA A 191 -8.17 -24.26 -2.64
C ALA A 191 -6.63 -24.43 -2.64
N MET A 192 -5.90 -23.60 -1.89
CA MET A 192 -4.45 -23.73 -1.78
C MET A 192 -4.05 -25.02 -1.05
N LEU A 193 -4.77 -25.37 0.02
CA LEU A 193 -4.58 -26.61 0.76
C LEU A 193 -4.78 -27.84 -0.14
N ALA A 194 -5.85 -27.86 -0.93
CA ALA A 194 -6.16 -28.95 -1.85
C ALA A 194 -5.11 -29.10 -2.97
N SER A 195 -4.43 -28.00 -3.33
CA SER A 195 -3.36 -28.00 -4.34
C SER A 195 -1.95 -28.26 -3.78
N ALA A 196 -1.79 -28.35 -2.45
CA ALA A 196 -0.49 -28.52 -1.82
C ALA A 196 0.05 -29.94 -2.06
N GLU A 197 1.28 -30.03 -2.58
CA GLU A 197 1.96 -31.30 -2.85
C GLU A 197 2.75 -31.78 -1.63
N ASP A 198 3.46 -30.87 -0.96
CA ASP A 198 4.29 -31.16 0.19
C ASP A 198 3.56 -30.96 1.54
N ASP A 199 4.02 -31.67 2.56
CA ASP A 199 3.41 -31.66 3.90
C ASP A 199 3.57 -30.32 4.62
N GLU A 200 4.64 -29.57 4.33
CA GLU A 200 4.89 -28.26 4.96
C GLU A 200 3.85 -27.24 4.47
N THR A 201 3.61 -27.17 3.16
CA THR A 201 2.58 -26.31 2.55
C THR A 201 1.18 -26.73 3.01
N ARG A 202 0.91 -28.04 3.12
CA ARG A 202 -0.37 -28.54 3.65
C ARG A 202 -0.61 -28.09 5.09
N ALA A 203 0.35 -28.32 5.97
CA ALA A 203 0.29 -27.91 7.37
C ALA A 203 0.16 -26.38 7.51
N PHE A 204 0.83 -25.61 6.64
CA PHE A 204 0.70 -24.15 6.61
C PHE A 204 -0.76 -23.73 6.34
N TYR A 205 -1.41 -24.28 5.32
CA TYR A 205 -2.78 -23.90 4.98
C TYR A 205 -3.83 -24.47 5.94
N GLU A 206 -3.63 -25.67 6.50
CA GLU A 206 -4.46 -26.19 7.60
C GLU A 206 -4.44 -25.25 8.80
N ARG A 207 -3.24 -24.81 9.21
CA ARG A 207 -3.09 -23.81 10.26
C ARG A 207 -3.74 -22.48 9.88
N ARG A 208 -3.59 -22.03 8.64
CA ARG A 208 -4.21 -20.78 8.16
C ARG A 208 -5.73 -20.82 8.25
N ILE A 209 -6.38 -21.96 7.98
CA ILE A 209 -7.84 -22.10 8.16
C ILE A 209 -8.23 -21.81 9.63
N GLN A 210 -7.50 -22.41 10.58
CA GLN A 210 -7.74 -22.17 12.02
C GLN A 210 -7.48 -20.70 12.40
N GLU A 211 -6.42 -20.08 11.87
CA GLU A 211 -6.13 -18.65 12.08
C GLU A 211 -7.26 -17.75 11.54
N ILE A 212 -7.86 -18.09 10.40
CA ILE A 212 -8.96 -17.32 9.81
C ILE A 212 -10.23 -17.43 10.67
N HIS A 213 -10.58 -18.63 11.13
CA HIS A 213 -11.71 -18.83 12.04
C HIS A 213 -11.49 -18.10 13.38
N GLN A 214 -10.28 -18.15 13.91
CA GLN A 214 -9.94 -17.42 15.12
C GLN A 214 -10.11 -15.91 14.92
N GLU A 215 -9.60 -15.33 13.83
CA GLU A 215 -9.79 -13.90 13.52
C GLU A 215 -11.28 -13.53 13.38
N GLN A 216 -12.08 -14.39 12.75
CA GLN A 216 -13.53 -14.19 12.64
C GLN A 216 -14.20 -14.14 14.01
N ILE A 217 -13.83 -15.06 14.91
CA ILE A 217 -14.33 -15.06 16.29
C ILE A 217 -13.88 -13.80 17.02
N LEU A 218 -12.60 -13.44 16.95
CA LEU A 218 -12.05 -12.26 17.61
C LEU A 218 -12.76 -10.98 17.16
N ARG A 219 -13.09 -10.83 15.88
CA ARG A 219 -13.92 -9.70 15.40
C ARG A 219 -15.34 -9.72 15.93
N GLY A 220 -15.94 -10.91 16.05
CA GLY A 220 -17.24 -11.06 16.69
C GLY A 220 -17.22 -10.63 18.15
N LEU A 221 -16.14 -10.95 18.87
CA LEU A 221 -15.91 -10.54 20.25
C LEU A 221 -15.64 -9.03 20.35
N ASP A 222 -14.85 -8.45 19.44
CA ASP A 222 -14.64 -7.00 19.35
C ASP A 222 -16.00 -6.27 19.18
N ALA A 223 -16.88 -6.76 18.31
CA ALA A 223 -18.20 -6.19 18.12
C ALA A 223 -19.10 -6.32 19.36
N ALA A 224 -19.02 -7.43 20.09
CA ALA A 224 -19.75 -7.62 21.35
C ALA A 224 -19.23 -6.68 22.44
N LEU A 225 -17.91 -6.48 22.49
CA LEU A 225 -17.23 -5.59 23.41
C LEU A 225 -17.65 -4.13 23.20
N GLU A 226 -17.72 -3.67 21.95
CA GLU A 226 -18.20 -2.32 21.63
C GLU A 226 -19.69 -2.13 21.96
N ARG A 227 -20.54 -3.16 21.78
CA ARG A 227 -21.95 -3.09 22.23
C ARG A 227 -22.05 -2.91 23.74
N PHE A 228 -21.27 -3.67 24.51
CA PHE A 228 -21.21 -3.52 25.97
C PHE A 228 -20.76 -2.10 26.35
N ARG A 229 -19.68 -1.61 25.73
CA ARG A 229 -19.12 -0.28 26.00
C ARG A 229 -20.13 0.83 25.69
N ALA A 230 -20.86 0.73 24.59
CA ALA A 230 -21.87 1.70 24.22
C ALA A 230 -23.02 1.79 25.26
N ARG A 231 -23.32 0.70 25.97
CA ARG A 231 -24.36 0.66 27.01
C ARG A 231 -23.85 1.10 28.38
N GLU A 232 -22.71 0.55 28.80
CA GLU A 232 -22.20 0.71 30.18
C GLU A 232 -21.21 1.88 30.32
N GLY A 233 -20.77 2.48 29.21
CA GLY A 233 -19.78 3.56 29.19
C GLY A 233 -18.35 3.12 29.53
N ARG A 234 -18.12 1.82 29.78
CA ARG A 234 -16.83 1.22 30.15
C ARG A 234 -16.65 -0.13 29.47
N PHE A 235 -15.40 -0.59 29.37
CA PHE A 235 -15.11 -1.97 29.00
C PHE A 235 -15.43 -2.94 30.15
N PRO A 236 -15.81 -4.20 29.85
CA PRO A 236 -15.93 -5.24 30.86
C PRO A 236 -14.54 -5.65 31.37
N ASP A 237 -14.49 -6.22 32.58
CA ASP A 237 -13.23 -6.60 33.22
C ASP A 237 -12.56 -7.80 32.51
N ASN A 238 -13.34 -8.63 31.82
CA ASN A 238 -12.86 -9.75 31.03
C ASN A 238 -13.89 -10.13 29.94
N VAL A 239 -13.47 -10.97 28.99
CA VAL A 239 -14.32 -11.41 27.88
C VAL A 239 -15.52 -12.24 28.37
N ALA A 240 -15.36 -13.00 29.46
CA ALA A 240 -16.44 -13.84 30.00
C ALA A 240 -17.62 -13.03 30.56
N ALA A 241 -17.36 -11.79 31.02
CA ALA A 241 -18.42 -10.88 31.48
C ALA A 241 -19.43 -10.52 30.38
N LEU A 242 -19.06 -10.63 29.10
CA LEU A 242 -19.97 -10.44 27.96
C LEU A 242 -21.09 -11.49 27.91
N VAL A 243 -20.87 -12.67 28.50
CA VAL A 243 -21.91 -13.70 28.62
C VAL A 243 -22.91 -13.32 29.69
N GLY A 244 -22.42 -12.85 30.85
CA GLY A 244 -23.26 -12.43 31.97
C GLY A 244 -24.13 -11.20 31.64
N SER A 245 -23.64 -10.30 30.78
CA SER A 245 -24.39 -9.13 30.31
C SER A 245 -25.36 -9.42 29.16
N GLY A 246 -25.33 -10.63 28.59
CA GLY A 246 -26.16 -11.02 27.46
C GLY A 246 -25.69 -10.51 26.08
N ASP A 247 -24.52 -9.86 26.00
CA ASP A 247 -23.94 -9.39 24.73
C ASP A 247 -23.36 -10.55 23.88
N LEU A 248 -23.15 -11.69 24.53
CA LEU A 248 -22.70 -12.95 23.94
C LEU A 248 -23.52 -14.13 24.52
N LYS A 249 -23.96 -15.07 23.68
CA LYS A 249 -24.74 -16.24 24.15
C LYS A 249 -23.91 -17.21 25.00
N ALA A 250 -22.69 -17.48 24.54
CA ALA A 250 -21.71 -18.32 25.19
C ALA A 250 -20.33 -17.92 24.66
N LEU A 251 -19.30 -18.10 25.48
CA LEU A 251 -17.93 -17.87 25.03
C LEU A 251 -17.55 -18.98 24.02
N PRO A 252 -17.21 -18.64 22.76
CA PRO A 252 -16.77 -19.65 21.79
C PRO A 252 -15.44 -20.27 22.23
N GLU A 253 -15.15 -21.47 21.75
CA GLU A 253 -13.81 -22.05 21.88
C GLU A 253 -12.83 -21.35 20.92
N ASP A 254 -11.54 -21.37 21.26
CA ASP A 254 -10.49 -20.90 20.37
C ASP A 254 -10.07 -22.04 19.42
N PRO A 255 -10.17 -21.85 18.08
CA PRO A 255 -9.77 -22.87 17.11
C PRO A 255 -8.31 -23.34 17.24
N LEU A 256 -7.44 -22.53 17.84
CA LEU A 256 -6.03 -22.86 18.11
C LEU A 256 -5.78 -23.28 19.58
N GLY A 257 -6.83 -23.47 20.39
CA GLY A 257 -6.74 -23.97 21.76
C GLY A 257 -6.31 -22.95 22.81
N GLY A 258 -6.40 -21.65 22.52
CA GLY A 258 -6.09 -20.57 23.44
C GLY A 258 -7.25 -20.12 24.33
N SER A 259 -7.03 -19.00 25.03
CA SER A 259 -8.03 -18.26 25.79
C SER A 259 -8.07 -16.80 25.34
N TYR A 260 -9.24 -16.17 25.45
CA TYR A 260 -9.43 -14.78 25.05
C TYR A 260 -9.13 -13.79 26.17
N PHE A 261 -8.49 -12.68 25.83
CA PHE A 261 -8.22 -11.57 26.74
C PHE A 261 -8.42 -10.22 26.03
N ILE A 262 -8.63 -9.16 26.80
CA ILE A 262 -8.79 -7.80 26.29
C ILE A 262 -7.42 -7.10 26.34
N GLY A 263 -6.96 -6.58 25.20
CA GLY A 263 -5.74 -5.81 25.07
C GLY A 263 -5.90 -4.37 25.55
N GLN A 264 -4.79 -3.66 25.73
CA GLN A 264 -4.80 -2.26 26.18
C GLN A 264 -5.44 -1.30 25.15
N ASP A 265 -5.47 -1.70 23.89
CA ASP A 265 -6.15 -1.00 22.79
C ASP A 265 -7.68 -1.22 22.80
N GLY A 266 -8.20 -2.01 23.75
CA GLY A 266 -9.61 -2.33 23.85
C GLY A 266 -10.09 -3.35 22.82
N ARG A 267 -9.19 -4.15 22.23
CA ARG A 267 -9.54 -5.26 21.33
C ARG A 267 -9.34 -6.62 21.99
N VAL A 268 -10.01 -7.65 21.48
CA VAL A 268 -9.88 -9.01 21.98
C VAL A 268 -8.76 -9.75 21.25
N TYR A 269 -7.97 -10.51 22.01
CA TYR A 269 -6.84 -11.30 21.53
C TYR A 269 -6.91 -12.73 22.06
N SER A 270 -6.16 -13.63 21.42
CA SER A 270 -6.00 -15.02 21.85
C SER A 270 -4.59 -15.26 22.40
N THR A 271 -4.47 -16.08 23.45
CA THR A 271 -3.17 -16.55 23.97
C THR A 271 -2.45 -17.54 23.04
N ALA A 272 -3.15 -18.16 22.09
CA ALA A 272 -2.57 -19.10 21.12
C ALA A 272 -1.90 -18.41 19.93
N SER A 273 -2.17 -17.11 19.74
CA SER A 273 -1.68 -16.35 18.59
C SER A 273 -0.87 -15.14 19.03
N LYS A 274 0.32 -14.97 18.44
CA LYS A 274 1.18 -13.81 18.72
C LYS A 274 0.62 -12.50 18.15
N PHE A 275 -0.10 -12.59 17.02
CA PHE A 275 -0.65 -11.45 16.31
C PHE A 275 -2.03 -11.81 15.76
N ARG A 276 -2.91 -10.81 15.63
CA ARG A 276 -4.14 -10.90 14.83
C ARG A 276 -3.77 -11.18 13.36
N LEU A 277 -4.72 -11.69 12.58
CA LEU A 277 -4.49 -12.01 11.17
C LEU A 277 -4.57 -10.74 10.30
N GLU A 278 -3.57 -9.88 10.47
CA GLU A 278 -3.49 -8.53 9.90
C GLU A 278 -2.09 -8.26 9.34
N ILE A 279 -1.96 -7.28 8.43
CA ILE A 279 -0.66 -6.77 8.01
C ILE A 279 -0.01 -6.08 9.20
N ILE A 280 1.17 -6.56 9.58
CA ILE A 280 1.99 -5.95 10.62
C ILE A 280 2.62 -4.69 10.05
N GLN A 281 2.21 -3.53 10.54
CA GLN A 281 2.87 -2.27 10.25
C GLN A 281 4.12 -2.16 11.16
N ASP A 282 5.26 -1.73 10.60
CA ASP A 282 6.45 -1.42 11.40
C ASP A 282 6.30 -0.02 12.01
N GLN A 283 5.33 0.12 12.92
CA GLN A 283 5.19 1.33 13.71
C GLN A 283 6.26 1.35 14.80
N ARG A 284 6.81 2.52 15.09
CA ARG A 284 7.79 2.73 16.15
C ARG A 284 7.28 3.79 17.11
N ASP A 285 7.52 3.61 18.40
CA ASP A 285 7.20 4.61 19.41
C ASP A 285 8.21 5.78 19.34
N ALA A 286 7.99 6.80 20.18
CA ALA A 286 8.86 7.97 20.27
C ALA A 286 10.30 7.61 20.67
N ASP A 287 10.50 6.46 21.32
CA ASP A 287 11.79 5.93 21.76
C ASP A 287 12.47 5.05 20.68
N GLY A 288 11.83 4.89 19.52
CA GLY A 288 12.34 4.13 18.39
C GLY A 288 12.16 2.61 18.49
N ASN A 289 11.49 2.13 19.53
CA ASN A 289 11.14 0.72 19.69
C ASN A 289 10.00 0.37 18.77
N ARG A 290 10.04 -0.85 18.22
CA ARG A 290 8.94 -1.36 17.40
C ARG A 290 7.69 -1.50 18.27
N VAL A 291 6.62 -0.81 17.90
CA VAL A 291 5.28 -1.01 18.45
C VAL A 291 4.83 -2.40 18.02
N ILE A 292 5.06 -3.37 18.89
CA ILE A 292 4.38 -4.65 18.80
C ILE A 292 2.93 -4.36 19.18
N PRO A 293 1.91 -4.76 18.39
CA PRO A 293 0.49 -4.51 18.68
C PRO A 293 -0.06 -5.08 20.00
N GLN A 294 0.82 -5.56 20.88
CA GLN A 294 0.82 -5.39 22.33
C GLN A 294 1.15 -6.72 23.02
N PRO A 295 2.06 -6.70 24.01
CA PRO A 295 2.50 -7.89 24.71
C PRO A 295 1.36 -8.49 25.53
N ARG A 296 1.41 -9.81 25.69
CA ARG A 296 0.79 -10.54 26.81
C ARG A 296 0.89 -9.66 28.06
N VAL A 297 -0.22 -9.12 28.59
CA VAL A 297 -0.26 -8.78 30.02
C VAL A 297 -0.52 -10.10 30.72
N THR A 298 0.49 -10.96 30.73
CA THR A 298 0.63 -11.87 31.85
C THR A 298 1.40 -11.06 32.87
N ASP A 299 0.69 -10.52 33.85
CA ASP A 299 1.25 -10.63 35.20
C ASP A 299 1.59 -12.11 35.35
N GLY A 300 2.88 -12.42 35.36
CA GLY A 300 3.34 -13.77 35.64
C GLY A 300 2.90 -14.16 37.05
N PRO A 301 2.98 -15.45 37.42
CA PRO A 301 3.29 -15.74 38.81
C PRO A 301 4.59 -15.04 39.24
#